data_AF-K1T4L1-F1
#
_entry.id   AF-K1T4L1-F1
#
_cell.length_a   1.000
_cell.length_b   1.000
_cell.length_c   1.000
_cell.angle_alpha   90.00
_cell.angle_beta   90.00
_cell.angle_gamma   90.00
#
_symmetry.space_group_name_H-M   'P 1'
#
loop_
_entity.id
_entity.type
_entity.pdbx_description
1 polymer ?
#
loop_
_entity_poly.entity_id
_entity_poly.type
_entity_poly.pdbx_seq_one_letter_code
_entity_poly.pdbx_strand_id
1 'polypeptide(L)'
;MPIRTVVANGKVADDKGKVAVERGPLVYCAEAVDNQNEPVLRAVMAKKPAFSVVDNYSIQNTETKDAPAFSVKAIKADAQILEDGANGVSVKNNVLTLIPYYAWNHRGANQMNVWFYQNLSVLDK
;
A
#
# COMPACT_ATOMS: atom_id res chain seq x y z
N MET A 1 -0.53 -20.04 1.25
CA MET A 1 0.55 -19.03 1.41
C MET A 1 0.02 -17.90 2.28
N PRO A 2 0.52 -17.74 3.52
CA PRO A 2 0.06 -16.69 4.42
C PRO A 2 0.50 -15.31 3.95
N ILE A 3 -0.25 -14.29 4.36
CA ILE A 3 0.15 -12.89 4.24
C ILE A 3 1.00 -12.56 5.47
N ARG A 4 2.10 -11.85 5.27
CA ARG A 4 3.01 -11.43 6.34
C ARG A 4 3.38 -9.96 6.17
N THR A 5 3.66 -9.31 7.30
CA THR A 5 4.37 -8.03 7.32
C THR A 5 5.85 -8.30 7.51
N VAL A 6 6.70 -7.57 6.78
CA VAL A 6 8.14 -7.59 6.95
C VAL A 6 8.64 -6.23 7.40
N VAL A 7 9.69 -6.23 8.20
CA VAL A 7 10.40 -5.04 8.67
C VAL A 7 11.83 -5.08 8.13
N ALA A 8 12.34 -3.92 7.75
CA ALA A 8 13.75 -3.80 7.38
C ALA A 8 14.64 -3.96 8.62
N ASN A 9 15.94 -4.19 8.38
CA ASN A 9 16.93 -4.07 9.44
C ASN A 9 16.93 -2.64 9.99
N GLY A 10 17.10 -2.46 11.30
CA GLY A 10 17.10 -1.13 11.95
C GLY A 10 18.18 -0.15 11.45
N LYS A 11 19.17 -0.62 10.69
CA LYS A 11 20.17 0.22 10.02
C LYS A 11 19.66 0.88 8.73
N VAL A 12 18.49 0.48 8.21
CA VAL A 12 17.87 1.09 7.03
C VAL A 12 17.03 2.27 7.50
N ALA A 13 17.61 3.47 7.44
CA ALA A 13 17.00 4.68 7.98
C ALA A 13 15.62 4.98 7.36
N ASP A 14 15.48 4.80 6.05
CA ASP A 14 14.26 5.15 5.31
C ASP A 14 13.06 4.25 5.66
N ASP A 15 13.30 3.06 6.21
CA ASP A 15 12.26 2.08 6.55
C ASP A 15 11.96 2.03 8.06
N LYS A 16 12.60 2.90 8.86
CA LYS A 16 12.37 3.00 10.29
C LYS A 16 10.90 3.28 10.58
N GLY A 17 10.28 2.44 11.42
CA GLY A 17 8.87 2.56 11.79
C GLY A 17 7.87 2.13 10.69
N LYS A 18 8.35 1.55 9.59
CA LYS A 18 7.54 1.08 8.47
C LYS A 18 7.48 -0.43 8.36
N VAL A 19 6.46 -0.92 7.66
CA VAL A 19 6.27 -2.33 7.27
C VAL A 19 5.94 -2.45 5.79
N ALA A 20 6.41 -3.50 5.15
CA ALA A 20 5.94 -3.93 3.83
C ALA A 20 5.06 -5.19 3.97
N VAL A 21 4.16 -5.40 3.01
CA VAL A 21 3.25 -6.56 2.99
C VAL A 21 3.70 -7.53 1.91
N GLU A 22 3.77 -8.82 2.27
CA GLU A 22 4.17 -9.90 1.37
C GLU A 22 3.20 -11.08 1.43
N ARG A 23 3.06 -11.78 0.30
CA ARG A 23 2.35 -13.07 0.23
C ARG A 23 3.07 -14.01 -0.72
N GLY A 24 3.66 -15.08 -0.18
CA GLY A 24 4.53 -15.95 -0.97
C GLY A 24 5.84 -15.23 -1.33
N PRO A 25 6.26 -15.19 -2.61
CA PRO A 25 7.46 -14.47 -3.05
C PRO A 25 7.19 -13.00 -3.43
N LEU A 26 5.94 -12.55 -3.38
CA LEU A 26 5.53 -11.25 -3.90
C LEU A 26 5.44 -10.20 -2.80
N VAL A 27 6.09 -9.06 -3.04
CA VAL A 27 5.88 -7.81 -2.31
C VAL A 27 4.66 -7.11 -2.89
N TYR A 28 3.89 -6.46 -2.03
CA TYR A 28 2.68 -5.72 -2.39
C TYR A 28 2.86 -4.20 -2.19
N CYS A 29 2.14 -3.42 -2.98
CA CYS A 29 2.09 -1.97 -2.89
C CYS A 29 0.66 -1.44 -2.96
N ALA A 30 0.41 -0.26 -2.38
CA ALA A 30 -0.80 0.51 -2.62
C ALA A 30 -0.57 1.45 -3.79
N GLU A 31 -1.48 1.47 -4.76
CA GLU A 31 -1.52 2.42 -5.87
C GLU A 31 -2.75 3.33 -5.68
N ALA A 32 -2.63 4.63 -5.89
CA ALA A 32 -3.71 5.59 -5.59
C ALA A 32 -5.02 5.24 -6.31
N VAL A 33 -4.94 4.74 -7.54
CA VAL A 33 -6.11 4.35 -8.35
C VAL A 33 -6.97 3.26 -7.70
N ASP A 34 -6.36 2.37 -6.90
CA ASP A 34 -7.06 1.29 -6.17
C ASP A 34 -7.62 1.76 -4.81
N ASN A 35 -7.19 2.93 -4.37
CA ASN A 35 -7.37 3.45 -3.02
C ASN A 35 -8.12 4.78 -3.05
N GLN A 36 -9.14 4.89 -3.92
CA GLN A 36 -10.01 6.07 -4.05
C GLN A 36 -9.25 7.38 -4.34
N ASN A 37 -8.05 7.29 -4.94
CA ASN A 37 -7.11 8.40 -5.16
C ASN A 37 -6.66 9.10 -3.87
N GLU A 38 -6.75 8.42 -2.72
CA GLU A 38 -6.20 8.88 -1.46
C GLU A 38 -4.66 8.94 -1.50
N PRO A 39 -4.01 9.80 -0.68
CA PRO A 39 -2.55 9.93 -0.66
C PRO A 39 -1.91 8.72 0.03
N VAL A 40 -1.70 7.63 -0.72
CA VAL A 40 -1.17 6.33 -0.21
C VAL A 40 0.22 6.43 0.44
N LEU A 41 0.99 7.48 0.13
CA LEU A 41 2.27 7.79 0.80
C LEU A 41 2.11 8.22 2.27
N ARG A 42 0.89 8.63 2.67
CA ARG A 42 0.53 9.06 4.02
C ARG A 42 -0.26 7.98 4.77
N ALA A 43 -0.33 6.77 4.22
CA ALA A 43 -1.06 5.67 4.83
C ALA A 43 -0.30 5.07 6.02
N VAL A 44 -1.04 4.87 7.11
CA VAL A 44 -0.59 4.27 8.37
C VAL A 44 -1.33 2.94 8.54
N MET A 45 -0.60 1.84 8.50
CA MET A 45 -1.16 0.50 8.67
C MET A 45 -1.37 0.19 10.15
N ALA A 46 -2.42 -0.57 10.47
CA ALA A 46 -2.62 -1.07 11.82
C ALA A 46 -1.41 -1.91 12.30
N LYS A 47 -1.11 -1.88 13.61
CA LYS A 47 -0.03 -2.70 14.21
C LYS A 47 -0.26 -4.21 14.07
N LYS A 48 -1.53 -4.62 13.99
CA LYS A 48 -1.97 -6.00 13.76
C LYS A 48 -3.02 -5.97 12.65
N PRO A 49 -2.59 -5.78 11.39
CA PRO A 49 -3.51 -5.63 10.28
C PRO A 49 -4.27 -6.94 10.04
N ALA A 50 -5.60 -6.83 9.94
CA ALA A 50 -6.42 -7.92 9.44
C ALA A 50 -6.35 -7.90 7.91
N PHE A 51 -5.97 -9.03 7.31
CA PHE A 51 -5.83 -9.14 5.87
C PHE A 51 -6.91 -10.00 5.26
N SER A 52 -7.42 -9.59 4.11
CA SER A 52 -8.24 -10.42 3.23
C SER A 52 -7.69 -10.44 1.81
N VAL A 53 -7.79 -11.60 1.16
CA VAL A 53 -7.38 -11.74 -0.25
C VAL A 53 -8.57 -11.45 -1.14
N VAL A 54 -8.33 -10.68 -2.19
CA VAL A 54 -9.28 -10.48 -3.29
C VAL A 54 -8.72 -11.20 -4.51
N ASP A 55 -9.39 -12.28 -4.90
CA ASP A 55 -9.03 -13.03 -6.10
C ASP A 55 -9.52 -12.32 -7.37
N ASN A 56 -8.80 -12.52 -8.47
CA ASN A 56 -9.12 -11.97 -9.79
C ASN A 56 -9.30 -10.44 -9.80
N TYR A 57 -8.46 -9.73 -9.04
CA TYR A 57 -8.44 -8.27 -9.06
C TYR A 57 -7.89 -7.79 -10.40
N SER A 58 -8.72 -7.08 -11.17
CA SER A 58 -8.40 -6.71 -12.54
C SER A 58 -7.52 -5.46 -12.61
N ILE A 59 -6.42 -5.55 -13.34
CA ILE A 59 -5.57 -4.43 -13.74
C ILE A 59 -5.88 -4.10 -15.19
N GLN A 60 -6.42 -2.91 -15.45
CA GLN A 60 -6.66 -2.42 -16.80
C GLN A 60 -5.36 -1.83 -17.34
N ASN A 61 -4.70 -2.52 -18.28
CA ASN A 61 -3.45 -2.02 -18.83
C ASN A 61 -3.72 -0.86 -19.80
N THR A 62 -3.12 0.30 -19.53
CA THR A 62 -3.23 1.53 -20.33
C THR A 62 -1.91 1.94 -20.99
N GLU A 63 -0.87 1.09 -20.95
CA GLU A 63 0.47 1.42 -21.49
C GLU A 63 0.46 1.55 -23.02
N THR A 64 -0.34 0.75 -23.70
CA THR A 64 -0.53 0.84 -25.16
C THR A 64 -2.01 0.77 -25.51
N LYS A 65 -2.36 1.30 -26.68
CA LYS A 65 -3.66 1.04 -27.29
C LYS A 65 -3.86 -0.47 -27.40
N ASP A 66 -4.99 -0.96 -26.90
CA ASP A 66 -5.39 -2.38 -26.90
C ASP A 66 -4.55 -3.32 -26.00
N ALA A 67 -3.79 -2.79 -25.04
CA ALA A 67 -3.09 -3.63 -24.05
C ALA A 67 -4.10 -4.49 -23.26
N PRO A 68 -3.86 -5.80 -23.10
CA PRO A 68 -4.80 -6.67 -22.42
C PRO A 68 -4.82 -6.39 -20.92
N ALA A 69 -6.02 -6.39 -20.33
CA ALA A 69 -6.16 -6.45 -18.88
C ALA A 69 -5.63 -7.79 -18.35
N PHE A 70 -5.13 -7.78 -17.13
CA PHE A 70 -4.68 -8.99 -16.44
C PHE A 70 -5.20 -9.01 -15.00
N SER A 71 -5.18 -10.19 -14.39
CA SER A 71 -5.69 -10.41 -13.04
C SER A 71 -4.55 -10.67 -12.06
N VAL A 72 -4.67 -10.11 -10.86
CA VAL A 72 -3.77 -10.36 -9.72
C VAL A 72 -4.58 -10.81 -8.50
N LYS A 73 -3.89 -11.32 -7.49
CA LYS A 73 -4.47 -11.49 -6.15
C LYS A 73 -4.16 -10.24 -5.36
N ALA A 74 -5.13 -9.38 -5.11
CA ALA A 74 -4.98 -8.20 -4.28
C ALA A 74 -5.17 -8.54 -2.79
N ILE A 75 -4.73 -7.65 -1.91
CA ILE A 75 -4.88 -7.76 -0.46
C ILE A 75 -5.59 -6.52 0.05
N LYS A 76 -6.59 -6.69 0.91
CA LYS A 76 -7.19 -5.60 1.67
C LYS A 76 -6.71 -5.57 3.10
N ALA A 77 -6.47 -4.37 3.62
CA ALA A 77 -6.06 -4.15 5.01
C ALA A 77 -6.59 -2.82 5.54
N ASP A 78 -7.02 -2.80 6.79
CA ASP A 78 -7.40 -1.56 7.46
C ASP A 78 -6.18 -0.65 7.67
N ALA A 79 -6.38 0.63 7.41
CA ALA A 79 -5.37 1.66 7.55
C ALA A 79 -6.01 3.00 7.95
N GLN A 80 -5.15 3.97 8.19
CA GLN A 80 -5.53 5.36 8.34
C GLN A 80 -4.73 6.20 7.35
N ILE A 81 -5.34 7.24 6.80
CA ILE A 81 -4.67 8.24 5.97
C ILE A 81 -4.48 9.48 6.82
N LEU A 82 -3.24 10.00 6.85
CA LEU A 82 -2.94 11.29 7.45
C LEU A 82 -3.17 12.40 6.43
N GLU A 83 -3.92 13.42 6.83
CA GLU A 83 -4.30 14.55 5.99
C GLU A 83 -4.03 15.87 6.73
N ASP A 84 -3.95 16.95 5.95
CA ASP A 84 -3.90 18.30 6.50
C ASP A 84 -5.33 18.73 6.86
N GLY A 85 -5.55 19.09 8.11
CA GLY A 85 -6.82 19.58 8.66
C GLY A 85 -6.70 21.01 9.19
N ALA A 86 -7.84 21.62 9.53
CA ALA A 86 -7.90 23.04 9.94
C ALA A 86 -7.00 23.39 11.15
N ASN A 87 -6.75 22.43 12.04
CA ASN A 87 -5.97 22.62 13.27
C ASN A 87 -4.71 21.73 13.32
N GLY A 88 -4.18 21.28 12.18
CA GLY A 88 -2.99 20.42 12.12
C GLY A 88 -3.23 19.15 11.30
N VAL A 89 -2.85 17.98 11.83
CA VAL A 89 -3.04 16.68 11.14
C VAL A 89 -4.41 16.09 11.49
N SER A 90 -5.19 15.72 10.49
CA SER A 90 -6.39 14.91 10.62
C SER A 90 -6.11 13.46 10.24
N VAL A 91 -6.94 12.55 10.74
CA VAL A 91 -6.83 11.11 10.49
C VAL A 91 -8.14 10.61 9.90
N LYS A 92 -8.06 9.94 8.76
CA LYS A 92 -9.18 9.33 8.07
C LYS A 92 -9.03 7.82 8.06
N ASN A 93 -10.05 7.09 8.50
CA ASN A 93 -10.06 5.62 8.37
C ASN A 93 -10.19 5.23 6.90
N ASN A 94 -9.44 4.22 6.48
CA ASN A 94 -9.48 3.71 5.11
C ASN A 94 -9.23 2.19 5.08
N VAL A 95 -9.61 1.53 3.99
CA VAL A 95 -9.25 0.15 3.69
C VAL A 95 -8.35 0.17 2.46
N LEU A 96 -7.06 -0.10 2.67
CA LEU A 96 -6.12 -0.16 1.56
C LEU A 96 -6.41 -1.38 0.69
N THR A 97 -6.36 -1.18 -0.61
CA THR A 97 -6.21 -2.26 -1.60
C THR A 97 -4.77 -2.27 -2.08
N LEU A 98 -4.10 -3.40 -1.86
CA LEU A 98 -2.72 -3.63 -2.23
C LEU A 98 -2.66 -4.61 -3.39
N ILE A 99 -1.87 -4.28 -4.41
CA ILE A 99 -1.59 -5.15 -5.57
C ILE A 99 -0.13 -5.62 -5.51
N PRO A 100 0.24 -6.73 -6.17
CA PRO A 100 1.64 -7.10 -6.31
C PRO A 100 2.45 -5.97 -6.94
N TYR A 101 3.64 -5.71 -6.41
CA TYR A 101 4.48 -4.58 -6.82
C TYR A 101 4.75 -4.53 -8.34
N TYR A 102 4.94 -5.68 -8.97
CA TYR A 102 5.18 -5.76 -10.41
C TYR A 102 3.99 -5.27 -11.26
N ALA A 103 2.79 -5.21 -10.70
CA ALA A 103 1.56 -4.83 -11.41
C ALA A 103 1.26 -3.33 -11.32
N TRP A 104 2.06 -2.57 -10.56
CA TRP A 104 1.94 -1.11 -10.47
C TRP A 104 2.22 -0.43 -11.81
N ASN A 105 1.69 0.77 -11.99
CA ASN A 105 1.95 1.71 -13.10
C ASN A 105 1.49 1.23 -14.49
N HIS A 106 0.73 0.14 -14.55
CA HIS A 106 0.03 -0.27 -15.78
C HIS A 106 -1.25 0.55 -16.02
N ARG A 107 -1.63 1.45 -15.10
CA ARG A 107 -2.86 2.27 -15.14
C ARG A 107 -2.58 3.78 -15.17
N GLY A 108 -1.38 4.14 -15.61
CA GLY A 108 -0.91 5.52 -15.66
C GLY A 108 -0.29 6.02 -14.36
N ALA A 109 0.38 7.16 -14.45
CA ALA A 109 1.16 7.72 -13.36
C ALA A 109 0.28 8.20 -12.20
N ASN A 110 0.51 7.64 -11.01
CA ASN A 110 -0.12 8.06 -9.77
C ASN A 110 0.74 7.63 -8.56
N GLN A 111 0.36 8.03 -7.34
CA GLN A 111 1.14 7.71 -6.14
C GLN A 111 1.17 6.20 -5.88
N MET A 112 2.33 5.70 -5.43
CA MET A 112 2.49 4.32 -4.98
C MET A 112 3.33 4.25 -3.73
N ASN A 113 2.97 3.32 -2.85
CA ASN A 113 3.72 3.05 -1.63
C ASN A 113 3.85 1.55 -1.35
N VAL A 114 5.07 1.12 -0.99
CA VAL A 114 5.38 -0.25 -0.52
C VAL A 114 5.51 -0.31 1.00
N TRP A 115 6.10 0.73 1.60
CA TRP A 115 6.46 0.77 3.01
C TRP A 115 5.49 1.69 3.75
N PHE A 116 4.60 1.08 4.54
CA PHE A 116 3.57 1.78 5.30
C PHE A 116 4.05 2.11 6.70
N TYR A 117 3.80 3.33 7.17
CA TYR A 117 4.04 3.66 8.58
C TYR A 117 3.20 2.75 9.46
N GLN A 118 3.78 2.25 10.56
CA GLN A 118 3.05 1.44 11.53
C GLN A 118 3.21 1.96 12.96
N ASN A 119 4.21 2.82 13.19
CA ASN A 119 4.43 3.47 14.47
C ASN A 119 5.18 4.80 14.30
N LEU A 120 5.27 5.55 15.40
CA LEU A 120 5.82 6.90 15.40
C LEU A 120 7.35 6.96 15.41
N SER A 121 8.06 5.83 15.42
CA SER A 121 9.53 5.84 15.42
C SER A 121 10.11 6.44 14.14
N VAL A 122 9.29 6.62 13.11
CA VAL A 122 9.63 7.39 11.91
C VAL A 122 9.95 8.86 12.22
N LEU A 123 9.44 9.40 13.33
CA LEU A 123 9.70 10.77 13.79
C LEU A 123 10.88 10.87 14.76
N ASP A 124 11.41 9.74 15.22
CA ASP A 124 12.52 9.71 16.16
C ASP A 124 13.83 10.07 15.44
N LYS A 125 14.53 11.09 15.95
CA LYS A 125 15.86 11.51 15.49
C LYS A 125 16.95 10.50 15.83
#